data_AF-A0A1A8ICD9-F1
#
_entry.id   AF-A0A1A8ICD9-F1
#
_cell.length_a   1.000
_cell.length_b   1.000
_cell.length_c   1.000
_cell.angle_alpha   90.00
_cell.angle_beta   90.00
_cell.angle_gamma   90.00
#
_symmetry.space_group_name_H-M   'P 1'
#
loop_
_entity.id
_entity.type
_entity.pdbx_description
1 polymer ?
#
loop_
_entity_poly.entity_id
_entity_poly.type
_entity_poly.pdbx_seq_one_letter_code
_entity_poly.pdbx_strand_id
1 'polypeptide(L)'
;FTAIAEVLFGVREQLQNLQDQNNKYSSSDPSKLSASVAELNKFVLSLITKLLTNSLVVEKQPIMLNLPHRPLILKTMVRFKVTVRFLANLPVFNGLLKVKPVFDKDVEEAKTVSGFRLFDFTSDNSKVLDVDTPDGGLMAQFEHMSIKEKKARKKGLSESHLGVTEELHVIRFVTTLTHAGQTFNIEASSLPVVVISSSNQVPSAWASIMWWNMLCTSASMDLSLFAAPPPVAWQQLSQILSWQFLSVGQRNLDEHQLSELRDKFVDDPEGLVTWSKFTKDESTWIWVDGILDLINKYLSDLWQDGSIMGFVGRERTKFLLQTKATGTFLIRFSESIREGAVTFSWVDHSSGEAHVHAVQPYTKKELSVLSLPDAINHYTLTAQGHSSYNPLMYLYPDIPKDTAFGRYYKVPGPSATSQNSREYLHRRLTVVSNHPTPPPSPPMEAPRMDVDTNVDQSNDPNQRMDEFFQDLLDLPESDIFWPSFQLNPPSLQDILESSAPTCQNGMDH
;
A
#
# COMPACT_ATOMS: atom_id res chain seq x y z
N PHE A 1 -4.31 24.52 -21.73
CA PHE A 1 -3.49 25.47 -20.95
C PHE A 1 -2.56 26.27 -21.85
N THR A 2 -1.55 25.66 -22.49
CA THR A 2 -0.60 26.36 -23.38
C THR A 2 -1.24 27.27 -24.42
N ALA A 3 -2.15 26.76 -25.26
CA ALA A 3 -2.81 27.58 -26.30
C ALA A 3 -3.54 28.81 -25.73
N ILE A 4 -4.15 28.69 -24.55
CA ILE A 4 -4.82 29.82 -23.87
C ILE A 4 -3.78 30.82 -23.37
N ALA A 5 -2.64 30.34 -22.86
CA ALA A 5 -1.55 31.20 -22.43
C ALA A 5 -1.01 32.01 -23.61
N GLU A 6 -0.75 31.37 -24.76
CA GLU A 6 -0.30 32.05 -25.99
C GLU A 6 -1.24 33.16 -26.42
N VAL A 7 -2.56 32.87 -26.46
CA VAL A 7 -3.57 33.87 -26.82
C VAL A 7 -3.58 35.03 -25.83
N LEU A 8 -3.56 34.77 -24.52
CA LEU A 8 -3.60 35.83 -23.51
C LEU A 8 -2.35 36.71 -23.54
N PHE A 9 -1.17 36.11 -23.72
CA PHE A 9 0.07 36.88 -23.88
C PHE A 9 0.09 37.68 -25.18
N GLY A 10 -0.41 37.13 -26.29
CA GLY A 10 -0.58 37.85 -27.55
C GLY A 10 -1.55 39.03 -27.44
N VAL A 11 -2.69 38.86 -26.77
CA VAL A 11 -3.64 39.95 -26.50
C VAL A 11 -2.98 41.04 -25.65
N ARG A 12 -2.21 40.67 -24.63
CA ARG A 12 -1.48 41.63 -23.81
C ARG A 12 -0.46 42.43 -24.61
N GLU A 13 0.28 41.79 -25.51
CA GLU A 13 1.23 42.46 -26.40
C GLU A 13 0.52 43.45 -27.34
N GLN A 14 -0.63 43.04 -27.91
CA GLN A 14 -1.46 43.92 -28.74
C GLN A 14 -1.96 45.14 -27.98
N LEU A 15 -2.40 44.97 -26.73
CA LEU A 15 -2.83 46.08 -25.86
C LEU A 15 -1.67 47.03 -25.53
N GLN A 16 -0.47 46.50 -25.29
CA GLN A 16 0.73 47.32 -25.06
C GLN A 16 1.08 48.14 -26.31
N ASN A 17 1.09 47.52 -27.48
CA ASN A 17 1.34 48.20 -28.76
C ASN A 17 0.32 49.30 -29.03
N LEU A 18 -0.96 49.06 -28.72
CA LEU A 18 -2.03 50.04 -28.88
C LEU A 18 -1.85 51.23 -27.91
N GLN A 19 -1.43 50.97 -26.67
CA GLN A 19 -1.10 52.02 -25.71
C GLN A 19 0.09 52.88 -26.16
N ASP A 20 1.14 52.26 -26.68
CA ASP A 20 2.32 52.96 -27.19
C ASP A 20 2.01 53.81 -28.42
N GLN A 21 1.14 53.34 -29.32
CA GLN A 21 0.64 54.14 -30.45
C GLN A 21 -0.22 55.30 -29.99
N ASN A 22 -1.14 55.07 -29.03
CA ASN A 22 -1.98 56.12 -28.48
C ASN A 22 -1.13 57.25 -27.86
N ASN A 23 -0.06 56.89 -27.15
CA ASN A 23 0.87 57.86 -26.55
C ASN A 23 1.67 58.65 -27.61
N LYS A 24 1.96 58.05 -28.77
CA LYS A 24 2.71 58.70 -29.86
C LYS A 24 1.87 59.68 -30.69
N TYR A 25 0.58 59.42 -30.87
CA TYR A 25 -0.26 60.13 -31.85
C TYR A 25 -1.42 60.97 -31.25
N SER A 26 -1.67 60.93 -29.94
CA SER A 26 -2.80 61.65 -29.34
C SER A 26 -2.49 63.11 -29.05
N SER A 27 -3.08 64.05 -29.81
CA SER A 27 -3.00 65.50 -29.55
C SER A 27 -4.31 66.16 -29.10
N SER A 28 -5.45 65.46 -28.95
CA SER A 28 -6.71 66.17 -28.61
C SER A 28 -7.81 65.47 -27.80
N ASP A 29 -7.80 64.14 -27.54
CA ASP A 29 -8.67 63.54 -26.50
C ASP A 29 -8.15 62.17 -25.98
N PRO A 30 -7.05 62.15 -25.20
CA PRO A 30 -6.35 60.92 -24.80
C PRO A 30 -7.06 60.08 -23.73
N SER A 31 -8.12 60.62 -23.11
CA SER A 31 -8.58 60.17 -21.79
C SER A 31 -9.40 58.87 -21.81
N LYS A 32 -10.32 58.71 -22.76
CA LYS A 32 -11.25 57.56 -22.80
C LYS A 32 -10.61 56.27 -23.30
N LEU A 33 -9.84 56.33 -24.39
CA LEU A 33 -9.19 55.14 -24.95
C LEU A 33 -8.11 54.61 -24.00
N SER A 34 -7.30 55.49 -23.40
CA SER A 34 -6.29 55.10 -22.41
C SER A 34 -6.92 54.40 -21.20
N ALA A 35 -8.05 54.90 -20.69
CA ALA A 35 -8.78 54.28 -19.59
C ALA A 35 -9.31 52.88 -19.95
N SER A 36 -9.91 52.71 -21.13
CA SER A 36 -10.40 51.40 -21.59
C SER A 36 -9.28 50.39 -21.79
N VAL A 37 -8.13 50.81 -22.34
CA VAL A 37 -6.95 49.93 -22.51
C VAL A 37 -6.39 49.49 -21.17
N ALA A 38 -6.33 50.40 -20.19
CA ALA A 38 -5.92 50.05 -18.83
C ALA A 38 -6.85 49.03 -18.18
N GLU A 39 -8.16 49.16 -18.36
CA GLU A 39 -9.16 48.20 -17.86
C GLU A 39 -9.02 46.82 -18.51
N LEU A 40 -8.87 46.77 -19.84
CA LEU A 40 -8.63 45.53 -20.58
C LEU A 40 -7.31 44.87 -20.15
N ASN A 41 -6.24 45.64 -19.99
CA ASN A 41 -4.95 45.13 -19.50
C ASN A 41 -5.08 44.51 -18.12
N LYS A 42 -5.84 45.15 -17.20
CA LYS A 42 -6.11 44.60 -15.87
C LYS A 42 -6.89 43.30 -15.93
N PHE A 43 -7.89 43.21 -16.81
CA PHE A 43 -8.69 42.00 -16.99
C PHE A 43 -7.87 40.85 -17.57
N VAL A 44 -7.11 41.10 -18.65
CA VAL A 44 -6.22 40.11 -19.28
C VAL A 44 -5.17 39.64 -18.28
N LEU A 45 -4.59 40.55 -17.50
CA LEU A 45 -3.68 40.19 -16.42
C LEU A 45 -4.33 39.29 -15.38
N SER A 46 -5.55 39.57 -14.96
CA SER A 46 -6.28 38.70 -14.03
C SER A 46 -6.45 37.28 -14.59
N LEU A 47 -6.76 37.16 -15.89
CA LEU A 47 -6.87 35.86 -16.57
C LEU A 47 -5.52 35.14 -16.66
N ILE A 48 -4.44 35.85 -17.01
CA ILE A 48 -3.08 35.29 -17.04
C ILE A 48 -2.70 34.79 -15.64
N THR A 49 -2.89 35.61 -14.60
CA THR A 49 -2.62 35.22 -13.22
C THR A 49 -3.39 33.96 -12.87
N LYS A 50 -4.71 33.92 -13.11
CA LYS A 50 -5.53 32.74 -12.82
C LYS A 50 -5.08 31.51 -13.61
N LEU A 51 -4.70 31.66 -14.88
CA LEU A 51 -4.21 30.56 -15.70
C LEU A 51 -2.90 30.00 -15.13
N LEU A 52 -1.91 30.87 -14.87
CA LEU A 52 -0.58 30.46 -14.43
C LEU A 52 -0.59 29.89 -13.02
N THR A 53 -1.37 30.47 -12.09
CA THR A 53 -1.47 29.94 -10.71
C THR A 53 -2.12 28.56 -10.66
N ASN A 54 -2.98 28.21 -11.62
CA ASN A 54 -3.59 26.88 -11.74
C ASN A 54 -2.87 25.96 -12.75
N SER A 55 -1.71 26.37 -13.28
CA SER A 55 -0.98 25.59 -14.28
C SER A 55 0.01 24.59 -13.67
N LEU A 56 0.42 24.76 -12.41
CA LEU A 56 1.26 23.77 -11.75
C LEU A 56 0.38 22.65 -11.19
N VAL A 57 0.71 21.41 -11.50
CA VAL A 57 0.00 20.22 -11.00
C VAL A 57 0.98 19.15 -10.52
N VAL A 58 0.54 18.33 -9.57
CA VAL A 58 1.23 17.09 -9.19
C VAL A 58 0.78 15.98 -10.14
N GLU A 59 1.58 15.73 -11.18
CA GLU A 59 1.29 14.74 -12.21
C GLU A 59 1.41 13.31 -11.70
N LYS A 60 2.46 13.01 -10.93
CA LYS A 60 2.62 11.72 -10.24
C LYS A 60 2.68 11.98 -8.75
N GLN A 61 1.68 11.46 -8.04
CA GLN A 61 1.56 11.60 -6.58
C GLN A 61 2.75 10.98 -5.84
N PRO A 62 3.06 11.43 -4.61
CA PRO A 62 4.13 10.88 -3.77
C PRO A 62 4.04 9.35 -3.65
N ILE A 63 5.12 8.65 -3.96
CA ILE A 63 5.16 7.18 -3.91
C ILE A 63 6.53 6.64 -3.53
N MET A 64 6.56 5.67 -2.62
CA MET A 64 7.78 4.97 -2.21
C MET A 64 8.15 3.86 -3.22
N LEU A 65 9.44 3.73 -3.54
CA LEU A 65 9.89 2.76 -4.55
C LEU A 65 9.67 1.30 -4.12
N ASN A 66 9.78 1.01 -2.83
CA ASN A 66 9.52 -0.32 -2.26
C ASN A 66 8.02 -0.59 -2.02
N LEU A 67 7.13 0.34 -2.39
CA LEU A 67 5.68 0.19 -2.22
C LEU A 67 4.90 0.77 -3.43
N PRO A 68 5.12 0.24 -4.64
CA PRO A 68 4.59 0.83 -5.88
C PRO A 68 3.07 0.73 -6.04
N HIS A 69 2.38 -0.10 -5.24
CA HIS A 69 0.92 -0.28 -5.29
C HIS A 69 0.17 0.53 -4.21
N ARG A 70 0.88 1.33 -3.41
CA ARG A 70 0.29 2.13 -2.32
C ARG A 70 0.87 3.56 -2.33
N PRO A 71 0.52 4.41 -3.31
CA PRO A 71 0.90 5.82 -3.30
C PRO A 71 0.35 6.54 -2.07
N LEU A 72 0.83 7.76 -1.80
CA LEU A 72 0.40 8.62 -0.69
C LEU A 72 0.73 8.11 0.72
N ILE A 73 1.38 6.95 0.85
CA ILE A 73 1.95 6.49 2.12
C ILE A 73 3.45 6.78 2.11
N LEU A 74 3.92 7.52 3.11
CA LEU A 74 5.33 7.89 3.25
C LEU A 74 5.88 7.37 4.56
N LYS A 75 7.00 6.63 4.50
CA LYS A 75 7.73 6.20 5.69
C LYS A 75 8.87 7.18 5.97
N THR A 76 9.01 7.58 7.22
CA THR A 76 10.12 8.44 7.66
C THR A 76 11.47 7.81 7.28
N MET A 77 12.42 8.64 6.85
CA MET A 77 13.76 8.27 6.40
C MET A 77 13.83 7.35 5.16
N VAL A 78 12.69 6.98 4.56
CA VAL A 78 12.66 6.21 3.31
C VAL A 78 12.47 7.12 2.11
N ARG A 79 13.15 6.78 1.02
CA ARG A 79 13.10 7.56 -0.23
C ARG A 79 11.77 7.34 -0.95
N PHE A 80 11.23 8.43 -1.48
CA PHE A 80 10.07 8.44 -2.34
C PHE A 80 10.25 9.39 -3.52
N LYS A 81 9.39 9.23 -4.51
CA LYS A 81 9.35 10.07 -5.71
C LYS A 81 8.03 10.79 -5.87
N VAL A 82 8.07 11.95 -6.52
CA VAL A 82 6.92 12.76 -6.89
C VAL A 82 7.26 13.53 -8.16
N THR A 83 6.28 13.76 -9.03
CA THR A 83 6.47 14.50 -10.29
C THR A 83 5.50 15.66 -10.36
N VAL A 84 6.03 16.84 -10.66
CA VAL A 84 5.24 18.05 -10.90
C VAL A 84 5.39 18.49 -12.35
N ARG A 85 4.31 19.06 -12.89
CA ARG A 85 4.25 19.53 -14.27
C ARG A 85 3.59 20.90 -14.33
N PHE A 86 4.13 21.77 -15.17
CA PHE A 86 3.53 23.05 -15.49
C PHE A 86 2.85 22.99 -16.85
N LEU A 87 1.52 23.11 -16.86
CA LEU A 87 0.66 22.86 -18.01
C LEU A 87 0.68 23.99 -19.06
N ALA A 88 1.07 25.20 -18.68
CA ALA A 88 1.30 26.30 -19.61
C ALA A 88 2.74 26.19 -20.16
N ASN A 89 2.95 25.20 -21.02
CA ASN A 89 4.26 24.84 -21.57
C ASN A 89 4.70 25.81 -22.67
N LEU A 90 5.09 27.04 -22.28
CA LEU A 90 5.65 28.02 -23.20
C LEU A 90 7.19 27.93 -23.18
N PRO A 91 7.88 27.96 -24.34
CA PRO A 91 9.34 27.90 -24.40
C PRO A 91 10.04 28.98 -23.57
N VAL A 92 9.42 30.16 -23.46
CA VAL A 92 9.91 31.30 -22.67
C VAL A 92 9.99 31.02 -21.16
N PHE A 93 9.28 30.01 -20.66
CA PHE A 93 9.32 29.63 -19.25
C PHE A 93 10.40 28.59 -18.93
N ASN A 94 11.06 28.03 -19.94
CA ASN A 94 12.10 27.04 -19.73
C ASN A 94 13.25 27.63 -18.88
N GLY A 95 13.67 26.90 -17.85
CA GLY A 95 14.69 27.37 -16.91
C GLY A 95 14.24 28.41 -15.88
N LEU A 96 13.04 28.99 -16.00
CA LEU A 96 12.57 30.07 -15.11
C LEU A 96 11.84 29.55 -13.86
N LEU A 97 11.26 28.35 -13.94
CA LEU A 97 10.42 27.80 -12.88
C LEU A 97 11.24 26.89 -11.98
N LYS A 98 11.71 27.42 -10.85
CA LYS A 98 12.37 26.63 -9.79
C LYS A 98 11.34 26.25 -8.72
N VAL A 99 10.99 24.97 -8.64
CA VAL A 99 10.00 24.44 -7.71
C VAL A 99 10.66 23.93 -6.44
N LYS A 100 10.06 24.25 -5.28
CA LYS A 100 10.47 23.79 -3.95
C LYS A 100 9.29 23.07 -3.26
N PRO A 101 9.45 21.84 -2.77
CA PRO A 101 8.46 21.19 -1.93
C PRO A 101 8.54 21.72 -0.49
N VAL A 102 7.40 21.90 0.14
CA VAL A 102 7.23 22.33 1.53
C VAL A 102 6.16 21.44 2.16
N PHE A 103 6.43 20.93 3.36
CA PHE A 103 5.51 20.06 4.08
C PHE A 103 4.56 20.91 4.93
N ASP A 104 3.26 20.60 4.90
CA ASP A 104 2.20 21.22 5.70
C ASP A 104 2.19 22.76 5.69
N LYS A 105 2.52 23.36 4.55
CA LYS A 105 2.46 24.82 4.35
C LYS A 105 1.00 25.29 4.39
N ASP A 106 0.69 26.18 5.34
CA ASP A 106 -0.64 26.77 5.55
C ASP A 106 -1.72 25.75 5.97
N VAL A 107 -1.31 24.64 6.62
CA VAL A 107 -2.23 23.66 7.22
C VAL A 107 -2.70 24.18 8.58
N GLU A 108 -4.01 24.29 8.77
CA GLU A 108 -4.58 24.83 10.02
C GLU A 108 -4.53 23.79 11.15
N GLU A 109 -4.67 22.50 10.83
CA GLU A 109 -4.57 21.38 11.76
C GLU A 109 -3.22 21.36 12.49
N ALA A 110 -2.15 21.75 11.81
CA ALA A 110 -0.81 21.91 12.39
C ALA A 110 -0.74 22.98 13.49
N LYS A 111 -1.72 23.88 13.56
CA LYS A 111 -1.87 24.93 14.59
C LYS A 111 -2.96 24.61 15.60
N THR A 112 -4.04 23.96 15.18
CA THR A 112 -5.27 23.79 15.97
C THR A 112 -5.38 22.42 16.65
N VAL A 113 -4.78 21.36 16.08
CA VAL A 113 -4.86 20.00 16.59
C VAL A 113 -3.70 19.74 17.55
N SER A 114 -4.03 19.50 18.83
CA SER A 114 -3.04 19.09 19.83
C SER A 114 -2.42 17.75 19.45
N GLY A 115 -1.09 17.70 19.42
CA GLY A 115 -0.34 16.48 19.10
C GLY A 115 -0.12 16.22 17.61
N PHE A 116 -0.52 17.14 16.72
CA PHE A 116 -0.24 17.03 15.28
C PHE A 116 1.27 16.95 15.01
N ARG A 117 1.72 15.89 14.34
CA ARG A 117 3.14 15.68 14.05
C ARG A 117 3.57 16.58 12.90
N LEU A 118 4.78 17.12 13.01
CA LEU A 118 5.37 17.97 11.98
C LEU A 118 6.56 17.27 11.36
N PHE A 119 6.72 17.43 10.04
CA PHE A 119 7.81 16.80 9.29
C PHE A 119 8.63 17.83 8.52
N ASP A 120 9.90 17.52 8.31
CA ASP A 120 10.79 18.25 7.41
C ASP A 120 11.36 17.30 6.36
N PHE A 121 11.66 17.85 5.18
CA PHE A 121 12.54 17.16 4.25
C PHE A 121 13.95 17.05 4.83
N THR A 122 14.60 15.92 4.58
CA THR A 122 15.97 15.67 5.03
C THR A 122 17.01 16.47 4.24
N SER A 123 16.66 16.92 3.03
CA SER A 123 17.48 17.73 2.14
C SER A 123 16.68 18.93 1.63
N ASP A 124 17.35 20.06 1.39
CA ASP A 124 16.74 21.24 0.74
C ASP A 124 16.59 20.96 -0.75
N ASN A 125 15.53 20.25 -1.12
CA ASN A 125 15.25 19.90 -2.50
C ASN A 125 14.65 21.10 -3.22
N SER A 126 15.23 21.47 -4.36
CA SER A 126 14.59 22.36 -5.32
C SER A 126 15.02 21.95 -6.72
N LYS A 127 14.09 22.02 -7.68
CA LYS A 127 14.35 21.60 -9.07
C LYS A 127 13.80 22.62 -10.04
N VAL A 128 14.55 22.88 -11.09
CA VAL A 128 14.06 23.66 -12.23
C VAL A 128 13.17 22.75 -13.08
N LEU A 129 12.12 23.32 -13.67
CA LEU A 129 11.27 22.60 -14.61
C LEU A 129 11.90 22.64 -16.00
N ASP A 130 12.76 21.67 -16.28
CA ASP A 130 13.59 21.61 -17.50
C ASP A 130 13.80 20.17 -18.01
N VAL A 131 13.05 19.19 -17.49
CA VAL A 131 13.25 17.79 -17.90
C VAL A 131 12.77 17.60 -19.33
N ASP A 132 13.73 17.40 -20.24
CA ASP A 132 13.49 17.00 -21.62
C ASP A 132 12.87 15.59 -21.67
N THR A 133 11.54 15.55 -21.79
CA THR A 133 10.82 14.32 -22.11
C THR A 133 10.52 14.24 -23.60
N PRO A 134 10.38 13.03 -24.19
CA PRO A 134 10.04 12.86 -25.60
C PRO A 134 8.76 13.60 -26.02
N ASP A 135 7.82 13.76 -25.08
CA ASP A 135 6.55 14.47 -25.28
C ASP A 135 6.67 16.00 -25.09
N GLY A 136 7.84 16.48 -24.68
CA GLY A 136 8.08 17.87 -24.25
C GLY A 136 7.35 18.22 -22.94
N GLY A 137 7.95 19.10 -22.14
CA GLY A 137 7.23 19.68 -21.00
C GLY A 137 8.08 20.29 -19.91
N LEU A 138 7.56 21.37 -19.32
CA LEU A 138 8.07 21.95 -18.08
C LEU A 138 7.70 21.03 -16.91
N MET A 139 8.56 20.07 -16.60
CA MET A 139 8.34 19.13 -15.50
C MET A 139 9.60 18.97 -14.64
N ALA A 140 9.40 18.58 -13.38
CA ALA A 140 10.47 18.13 -12.49
C ALA A 140 10.04 16.88 -11.76
N GLN A 141 10.92 15.88 -11.81
CA GLN A 141 10.79 14.67 -11.03
C GLN A 141 11.72 14.75 -9.82
N PHE A 142 11.17 14.65 -8.63
CA PHE A 142 11.96 14.51 -7.41
C PHE A 142 12.02 13.02 -7.06
N GLU A 143 13.21 12.38 -7.09
CA GLU A 143 13.34 10.91 -7.02
C GLU A 143 13.92 10.38 -5.70
N HIS A 144 14.52 11.25 -4.90
CA HIS A 144 15.24 10.90 -3.69
C HIS A 144 14.81 11.77 -2.51
N MET A 145 13.52 12.11 -2.46
CA MET A 145 12.96 12.83 -1.33
C MET A 145 12.83 11.89 -0.14
N SER A 146 13.12 12.40 1.06
CA SER A 146 12.84 11.71 2.31
C SER A 146 12.47 12.75 3.38
N ILE A 147 11.67 12.30 4.34
CA ILE A 147 11.15 13.13 5.42
C ILE A 147 11.61 12.61 6.79
N LYS A 148 11.74 13.51 7.75
CA LYS A 148 12.00 13.21 9.16
C LYS A 148 11.03 13.97 10.03
N GLU A 149 10.66 13.39 11.16
CA GLU A 149 9.80 14.05 12.14
C GLU A 149 10.58 15.17 12.86
N LYS A 150 9.95 16.32 13.05
CA LYS A 150 10.45 17.40 13.90
C LYS A 150 10.28 16.98 15.35
N LYS A 151 11.39 16.77 16.06
CA LYS A 151 11.34 16.55 17.51
C LYS A 151 10.78 17.81 18.19
N ALA A 152 9.59 17.72 18.75
CA ALA A 152 9.01 18.77 19.57
C ALA A 152 9.88 18.98 20.84
N ARG A 153 10.26 20.22 21.15
CA ARG A 153 11.03 20.56 22.37
C ARG A 153 10.19 20.49 23.66
N LYS A 154 8.87 20.25 23.57
CA LYS A 154 7.98 20.20 24.73
C LYS A 154 7.63 18.74 25.07
N LYS A 155 8.29 18.22 26.09
CA LYS A 155 7.90 16.99 26.80
C LYS A 155 6.52 17.23 27.44
N GLY A 156 5.49 16.48 27.03
CA GLY A 156 4.21 16.41 27.75
C GLY A 156 2.94 16.92 27.06
N LEU A 157 2.92 17.10 25.73
CA LEU A 157 1.63 17.27 25.03
C LEU A 157 0.96 15.89 24.88
N SER A 158 -0.34 15.80 25.17
CA SER A 158 -1.10 14.55 25.10
C SER A 158 -0.94 13.88 23.73
N GLU A 159 -1.00 12.56 23.70
CA GLU A 159 -1.14 11.81 22.43
C GLU A 159 -2.29 12.41 21.63
N SER A 160 -2.10 12.51 20.30
CA SER A 160 -3.16 12.93 19.39
C SER A 160 -4.37 12.02 19.59
N HIS A 161 -5.58 12.59 19.54
CA HIS A 161 -6.80 11.79 19.54
C HIS A 161 -6.94 10.91 18.28
N LEU A 162 -6.20 11.25 17.22
CA LEU A 162 -6.14 10.47 15.98
C LEU A 162 -4.98 9.48 16.01
N GLY A 163 -5.23 8.30 15.46
CA GLY A 163 -4.16 7.33 15.23
C GLY A 163 -3.11 7.86 14.25
N VAL A 164 -1.87 7.39 14.38
CA VAL A 164 -0.75 7.75 13.48
C VAL A 164 -1.11 7.59 11.99
N THR A 165 -1.96 6.62 11.67
CA THR A 165 -2.38 6.32 10.30
C THR A 165 -3.61 7.09 9.83
N GLU A 166 -4.26 7.85 10.71
CA GLU A 166 -5.41 8.71 10.43
C GLU A 166 -5.01 10.18 10.29
N GLU A 167 -3.81 10.54 10.74
CA GLU A 167 -3.24 11.88 10.54
C GLU A 167 -2.84 12.09 9.07
N LEU A 168 -3.42 13.11 8.46
CA LEU A 168 -3.23 13.48 7.07
C LEU A 168 -2.33 14.70 6.92
N HIS A 169 -1.41 14.64 5.97
CA HIS A 169 -0.46 15.70 5.66
C HIS A 169 -0.50 16.08 4.19
N VAL A 170 0.11 17.20 3.82
CA VAL A 170 0.18 17.64 2.42
C VAL A 170 1.58 18.10 2.04
N ILE A 171 2.03 17.71 0.84
CA ILE A 171 3.24 18.27 0.23
C ILE A 171 2.83 19.36 -0.74
N ARG A 172 3.27 20.58 -0.46
CA ARG A 172 2.97 21.78 -1.25
C ARG A 172 4.19 22.18 -2.06
N PHE A 173 4.05 22.19 -3.38
CA PHE A 173 5.08 22.59 -4.31
C PHE A 173 4.91 24.06 -4.64
N VAL A 174 5.88 24.88 -4.28
CA VAL A 174 5.84 26.33 -4.47
C VAL A 174 6.89 26.76 -5.49
N THR A 175 6.54 27.73 -6.31
CA THR A 175 7.46 28.38 -7.25
C THR A 175 7.03 29.82 -7.51
N THR A 176 7.95 30.61 -8.04
CA THR A 176 7.70 31.99 -8.43
C THR A 176 8.15 32.15 -9.87
N LEU A 177 7.25 32.62 -10.73
CA LEU A 177 7.54 32.93 -12.12
C LEU A 177 7.58 34.45 -12.29
N THR A 178 8.72 34.96 -12.76
CA THR A 178 8.84 36.37 -13.14
C THR A 178 8.87 36.48 -14.67
N HIS A 179 7.86 37.09 -15.27
CA HIS A 179 7.76 37.27 -16.72
C HIS A 179 7.07 38.59 -17.07
N ALA A 180 7.58 39.29 -18.08
CA ALA A 180 7.05 40.59 -18.54
C ALA A 180 6.82 41.60 -17.39
N GLY A 181 7.79 41.74 -16.49
CA GLY A 181 7.75 42.66 -15.35
C GLY A 181 6.76 42.30 -14.24
N GLN A 182 6.16 41.10 -14.29
CA GLN A 182 5.20 40.61 -13.30
C GLN A 182 5.69 39.34 -12.64
N THR A 183 5.32 39.18 -11.37
CA THR A 183 5.69 38.06 -10.53
C THR A 183 4.45 37.27 -10.16
N PHE A 184 4.44 35.98 -10.48
CA PHE A 184 3.36 35.05 -10.18
C PHE A 184 3.82 34.04 -9.14
N ASN A 185 3.15 34.00 -7.99
CA ASN A 185 3.37 32.96 -6.99
C ASN A 185 2.46 31.78 -7.30
N ILE A 186 3.07 30.65 -7.62
CA ILE A 186 2.38 29.47 -8.14
C ILE A 186 2.60 28.33 -7.16
N GLU A 187 1.53 27.58 -6.89
CA GLU A 187 1.59 26.47 -5.95
C GLU A 187 0.63 25.35 -6.33
N ALA A 188 1.03 24.13 -5.99
CA ALA A 188 0.23 22.93 -6.17
C ALA A 188 0.42 22.00 -4.96
N SER A 189 -0.62 21.28 -4.59
CA SER A 189 -0.57 20.33 -3.47
C SER A 189 -0.65 18.89 -3.98
N SER A 190 0.05 17.98 -3.31
CA SER A 190 -0.27 16.55 -3.42
C SER A 190 -1.69 16.30 -2.90
N LEU A 191 -2.24 15.12 -3.22
CA LEU A 191 -3.31 14.60 -2.38
C LEU A 191 -2.78 14.37 -0.95
N PRO A 192 -3.66 14.27 0.05
CA PRO A 192 -3.23 14.00 1.41
C PRO A 192 -2.43 12.72 1.50
N VAL A 193 -1.36 12.78 2.29
CA VAL A 193 -0.44 11.67 2.53
C VAL A 193 -0.51 11.24 3.99
N VAL A 194 -0.32 9.95 4.24
CA VAL A 194 -0.18 9.39 5.59
C VAL A 194 1.29 9.12 5.86
N VAL A 195 1.80 9.63 6.98
CA VAL A 195 3.21 9.44 7.38
C VAL A 195 3.34 8.37 8.46
N ILE A 196 4.02 7.28 8.12
CA ILE A 196 4.26 6.12 8.99
C ILE A 196 5.72 6.05 9.47
N SER A 197 5.92 5.36 10.59
CA SER A 197 7.26 5.08 11.14
C SER A 197 7.69 3.63 10.88
N SER A 198 6.74 2.72 10.71
CA SER A 198 7.00 1.30 10.51
C SER A 198 6.14 0.72 9.39
N SER A 199 6.68 -0.29 8.69
CA SER A 199 6.01 -0.91 7.55
C SER A 199 4.78 -1.73 7.95
N ASN A 200 4.65 -2.13 9.21
CA ASN A 200 3.45 -2.79 9.74
C ASN A 200 2.23 -1.86 9.79
N GLN A 201 2.43 -0.55 9.68
CA GLN A 201 1.34 0.45 9.63
C GLN A 201 0.78 0.65 8.22
N VAL A 202 1.43 0.11 7.18
CA VAL A 202 1.02 0.26 5.77
C VAL A 202 -0.43 -0.16 5.53
N PRO A 203 -0.93 -1.30 6.05
CA PRO A 203 -2.32 -1.71 5.83
C PRO A 203 -3.33 -0.67 6.37
N SER A 204 -3.11 -0.18 7.59
CA SER A 204 -3.96 0.83 8.22
C SER A 204 -3.84 2.20 7.53
N ALA A 205 -2.64 2.61 7.12
CA ALA A 205 -2.43 3.84 6.35
C ALA A 205 -3.14 3.77 5.00
N TRP A 206 -3.13 2.61 4.33
CA TRP A 206 -3.84 2.43 3.07
C TRP A 206 -5.35 2.48 3.23
N ALA A 207 -5.89 1.95 4.33
CA ALA A 207 -7.30 2.14 4.66
C ALA A 207 -7.68 3.62 4.71
N SER A 208 -6.88 4.45 5.36
CA SER A 208 -7.13 5.89 5.45
C SER A 208 -7.09 6.57 4.08
N ILE A 209 -6.10 6.24 3.26
CA ILE A 209 -6.00 6.77 1.89
C ILE A 209 -7.21 6.36 1.03
N MET A 210 -7.64 5.09 1.09
CA MET A 210 -8.83 4.66 0.36
C MET A 210 -10.09 5.37 0.86
N TRP A 211 -10.26 5.48 2.18
CA TRP A 211 -11.41 6.12 2.80
C TRP A 211 -11.51 7.60 2.44
N TRP A 212 -10.38 8.31 2.53
CA TRP A 212 -10.29 9.70 2.12
C TRP A 212 -10.61 9.87 0.64
N ASN A 213 -10.07 9.01 -0.24
CA ASN A 213 -10.35 9.09 -1.68
C ASN A 213 -11.81 8.77 -2.04
N MET A 214 -12.50 7.92 -1.28
CA MET A 214 -13.95 7.66 -1.47
C MET A 214 -14.80 8.88 -1.19
N LEU A 215 -14.43 9.62 -0.14
CA LEU A 215 -15.22 10.71 0.41
C LEU A 215 -14.82 12.08 -0.15
N CYS A 216 -13.65 12.17 -0.78
CA CYS A 216 -13.17 13.39 -1.38
C CYS A 216 -14.14 13.85 -2.48
N THR A 217 -14.87 14.93 -2.19
CA THR A 217 -15.54 15.73 -3.20
C THR A 217 -14.59 16.85 -3.63
N SER A 218 -14.60 17.21 -4.91
CA SER A 218 -13.66 18.15 -5.53
C SER A 218 -13.64 19.58 -4.94
N ALA A 219 -14.42 19.84 -3.87
CA ALA A 219 -14.62 21.16 -3.29
C ALA A 219 -13.71 21.47 -2.07
N SER A 220 -13.16 20.48 -1.37
CA SER A 220 -12.32 20.73 -0.18
C SER A 220 -11.35 19.59 0.14
N MET A 221 -10.07 19.91 0.32
CA MET A 221 -9.06 19.02 0.87
C MET A 221 -9.18 19.01 2.40
N ASP A 222 -10.14 18.25 2.93
CA ASP A 222 -10.35 18.11 4.37
C ASP A 222 -9.29 17.17 4.97
N LEU A 223 -8.31 17.74 5.67
CA LEU A 223 -7.29 16.99 6.40
C LEU A 223 -7.79 16.52 7.78
N SER A 224 -8.93 17.06 8.24
CA SER A 224 -9.58 16.73 9.50
C SER A 224 -10.64 15.63 9.39
N LEU A 225 -10.76 14.98 8.23
CA LEU A 225 -11.76 13.95 7.91
C LEU A 225 -11.94 12.90 9.01
N PHE A 226 -10.84 12.42 9.60
CA PHE A 226 -10.87 11.35 10.59
C PHE A 226 -11.23 11.82 12.01
N ALA A 227 -11.43 13.12 12.24
CA ALA A 227 -12.04 13.61 13.48
C ALA A 227 -13.51 13.16 13.60
N ALA A 228 -14.23 13.07 12.48
CA ALA A 228 -15.60 12.58 12.40
C ALA A 228 -15.85 11.92 11.03
N PRO A 229 -15.28 10.74 10.77
CA PRO A 229 -15.29 10.13 9.45
C PRO A 229 -16.73 9.70 9.07
N PRO A 230 -17.29 10.23 7.97
CA PRO A 230 -18.63 9.85 7.56
C PRO A 230 -18.66 8.40 7.07
N PRO A 231 -19.82 7.72 7.19
CA PRO A 231 -19.98 6.38 6.64
C PRO A 231 -20.00 6.42 5.12
N VAL A 232 -19.61 5.31 4.49
CA VAL A 232 -19.61 5.13 3.03
C VAL A 232 -20.65 4.08 2.64
N ALA A 233 -21.25 4.23 1.46
CA ALA A 233 -22.15 3.22 0.92
C ALA A 233 -21.37 1.96 0.51
N TRP A 234 -21.93 0.77 0.76
CA TRP A 234 -21.34 -0.51 0.36
C TRP A 234 -21.01 -0.56 -1.14
N GLN A 235 -21.82 0.06 -1.99
CA GLN A 235 -21.58 0.12 -3.44
C GLN A 235 -20.25 0.81 -3.78
N GLN A 236 -19.88 1.88 -3.06
CA GLN A 236 -18.60 2.56 -3.26
C GLN A 236 -17.44 1.74 -2.72
N LEU A 237 -17.60 1.17 -1.51
CA LEU A 237 -16.55 0.36 -0.89
C LEU A 237 -16.27 -0.92 -1.70
N SER A 238 -17.30 -1.65 -2.10
CA SER A 238 -17.18 -2.89 -2.89
C SER A 238 -16.45 -2.68 -4.21
N GLN A 239 -16.70 -1.56 -4.90
CA GLN A 239 -16.00 -1.22 -6.13
C GLN A 239 -14.49 -1.04 -5.88
N ILE A 240 -14.11 -0.35 -4.82
CA ILE A 240 -12.71 -0.13 -4.46
C ILE A 240 -12.03 -1.40 -3.98
N LEU A 241 -12.71 -2.22 -3.18
CA LEU A 241 -12.23 -3.54 -2.81
C LEU A 241 -11.94 -4.36 -4.07
N SER A 242 -12.87 -4.41 -5.03
CA SER A 242 -12.69 -5.11 -6.30
C SER A 242 -11.47 -4.59 -7.08
N TRP A 243 -11.25 -3.27 -7.12
CA TRP A 243 -10.04 -2.69 -7.71
C TRP A 243 -8.74 -3.08 -6.99
N GLN A 244 -8.77 -3.32 -5.67
CA GLN A 244 -7.58 -3.82 -4.97
C GLN A 244 -7.20 -5.22 -5.48
N PHE A 245 -8.17 -6.10 -5.66
CA PHE A 245 -7.94 -7.45 -6.20
C PHE A 245 -7.53 -7.42 -7.67
N LEU A 246 -8.10 -6.52 -8.46
CA LEU A 246 -7.69 -6.31 -9.85
C LEU A 246 -6.23 -5.85 -9.95
N SER A 247 -5.83 -4.89 -9.12
CA SER A 247 -4.47 -4.33 -9.12
C SER A 247 -3.41 -5.37 -8.73
N VAL A 248 -3.74 -6.24 -7.77
CA VAL A 248 -2.80 -7.22 -7.21
C VAL A 248 -2.81 -8.56 -7.96
N GLY A 249 -3.99 -9.08 -8.26
CA GLY A 249 -4.18 -10.43 -8.81
C GLY A 249 -4.76 -10.46 -10.22
N GLN A 250 -4.87 -9.31 -10.89
CA GLN A 250 -5.39 -9.19 -12.27
C GLN A 250 -6.82 -9.74 -12.48
N ARG A 251 -7.57 -9.91 -11.39
CA ARG A 251 -8.96 -10.37 -11.41
C ARG A 251 -9.77 -9.65 -10.33
N ASN A 252 -10.89 -9.07 -10.76
CA ASN A 252 -11.89 -8.43 -9.88
C ASN A 252 -12.56 -9.45 -8.96
N LEU A 253 -13.25 -8.94 -7.94
CA LEU A 253 -14.19 -9.73 -7.14
C LEU A 253 -15.50 -9.94 -7.92
N ASP A 254 -16.03 -11.16 -7.89
CA ASP A 254 -17.36 -11.47 -8.45
C ASP A 254 -18.50 -11.13 -7.48
N GLU A 255 -19.75 -11.20 -7.94
CA GLU A 255 -20.93 -10.86 -7.14
C GLU A 255 -21.09 -11.73 -5.89
N HIS A 256 -20.73 -13.01 -5.97
CA HIS A 256 -20.81 -13.92 -4.81
C HIS A 256 -19.77 -13.53 -3.76
N GLN A 257 -18.52 -13.31 -4.17
CA GLN A 257 -17.44 -12.88 -3.30
C GLN A 257 -17.74 -11.53 -2.65
N LEU A 258 -18.32 -10.59 -3.41
CA LEU A 258 -18.77 -9.31 -2.88
C LEU A 258 -19.92 -9.48 -1.89
N SER A 259 -20.87 -10.39 -2.13
CA SER A 259 -21.93 -10.69 -1.16
C SER A 259 -21.38 -11.21 0.16
N GLU A 260 -20.45 -12.16 0.12
CA GLU A 260 -19.81 -12.73 1.33
C GLU A 260 -19.01 -11.67 2.10
N LEU A 261 -18.37 -10.74 1.40
CA LEU A 261 -17.69 -9.60 2.02
C LEU A 261 -18.68 -8.59 2.61
N ARG A 262 -19.82 -8.35 1.95
CA ARG A 262 -20.86 -7.44 2.44
C ARG A 262 -21.30 -7.85 3.83
N ASP A 263 -21.57 -9.14 4.03
CA ASP A 263 -22.01 -9.70 5.31
C ASP A 263 -20.96 -9.52 6.43
N LYS A 264 -19.69 -9.27 6.08
CA LYS A 264 -18.60 -8.98 7.03
C LYS A 264 -18.38 -7.49 7.28
N PHE A 265 -18.73 -6.62 6.33
CA PHE A 265 -18.47 -5.18 6.41
C PHE A 265 -19.70 -4.36 6.81
N VAL A 266 -20.90 -4.80 6.47
CA VAL A 266 -22.15 -4.05 6.63
C VAL A 266 -22.95 -4.65 7.78
N ASP A 267 -23.03 -3.92 8.90
CA ASP A 267 -23.92 -4.27 10.01
C ASP A 267 -25.27 -3.51 9.93
N ASP A 268 -25.37 -2.54 9.03
CA ASP A 268 -26.48 -1.59 8.94
C ASP A 268 -27.46 -1.93 7.78
N PRO A 269 -28.78 -1.89 8.02
CA PRO A 269 -29.78 -2.22 7.00
C PRO A 269 -29.80 -1.25 5.80
N GLU A 270 -29.32 -0.01 5.95
CA GLU A 270 -29.22 0.97 4.87
C GLU A 270 -27.99 0.71 3.96
N GLY A 271 -27.15 -0.26 4.32
CA GLY A 271 -25.98 -0.63 3.51
C GLY A 271 -24.78 0.28 3.70
N LEU A 272 -24.73 1.00 4.83
CA LEU A 272 -23.65 1.91 5.16
C LEU A 272 -22.54 1.21 5.96
N VAL A 273 -21.30 1.56 5.67
CA VAL A 273 -20.10 1.08 6.36
C VAL A 273 -19.45 2.24 7.08
N THR A 274 -19.25 2.10 8.39
CA THR A 274 -18.58 3.11 9.22
C THR A 274 -17.06 2.90 9.21
N TRP A 275 -16.31 3.98 9.41
CA TRP A 275 -14.84 3.91 9.53
C TRP A 275 -14.41 2.95 10.64
N SER A 276 -15.06 3.00 11.79
CA SER A 276 -14.75 2.14 12.93
C SER A 276 -14.93 0.65 12.61
N LYS A 277 -15.97 0.27 11.86
CA LYS A 277 -16.15 -1.12 11.40
C LYS A 277 -15.07 -1.51 10.39
N PHE A 278 -14.63 -0.57 9.57
CA PHE A 278 -13.57 -0.80 8.59
C PHE A 278 -12.18 -0.98 9.22
N THR A 279 -11.85 -0.29 10.33
CA THR A 279 -10.46 -0.21 10.85
C THR A 279 -10.21 -0.60 12.31
N LYS A 280 -11.21 -0.71 13.19
CA LYS A 280 -11.01 -1.07 14.62
C LYS A 280 -10.43 -2.49 14.79
N ASP A 281 -9.82 -2.77 15.94
CA ASP A 281 -9.09 -4.03 16.23
C ASP A 281 -9.84 -5.29 15.78
N GLU A 282 -9.12 -6.20 15.11
CA GLU A 282 -9.66 -7.32 14.30
C GLU A 282 -10.41 -6.90 13.02
N SER A 283 -10.09 -5.73 12.47
CA SER A 283 -10.75 -5.18 11.29
C SER A 283 -10.72 -6.13 10.08
N THR A 284 -11.89 -6.25 9.45
CA THR A 284 -12.11 -6.96 8.19
C THR A 284 -11.15 -6.47 7.11
N TRP A 285 -10.78 -5.18 7.11
CA TRP A 285 -9.79 -4.64 6.18
C TRP A 285 -8.41 -5.26 6.34
N ILE A 286 -7.89 -5.39 7.56
CA ILE A 286 -6.53 -5.95 7.77
C ILE A 286 -6.48 -7.41 7.32
N TRP A 287 -7.57 -8.14 7.53
CA TRP A 287 -7.73 -9.49 6.99
C TRP A 287 -7.74 -9.51 5.45
N VAL A 288 -8.51 -8.62 4.81
CA VAL A 288 -8.53 -8.49 3.34
C VAL A 288 -7.15 -8.08 2.80
N ASP A 289 -6.45 -7.15 3.43
CA ASP A 289 -5.09 -6.75 3.03
C ASP A 289 -4.09 -7.90 3.21
N GLY A 290 -4.23 -8.69 4.27
CA GLY A 290 -3.47 -9.93 4.46
C GLY A 290 -3.68 -10.93 3.31
N ILE A 291 -4.92 -11.08 2.83
CA ILE A 291 -5.26 -11.88 1.65
C ILE A 291 -4.64 -11.29 0.37
N LEU A 292 -4.72 -9.96 0.18
CA LEU A 292 -4.10 -9.31 -0.98
C LEU A 292 -2.59 -9.57 -1.01
N ASP A 293 -1.89 -9.45 0.13
CA ASP A 293 -0.46 -9.76 0.22
C ASP A 293 -0.17 -11.26 -0.04
N LEU A 294 -1.06 -12.16 0.40
CA LEU A 294 -0.98 -13.59 0.11
C LEU A 294 -1.09 -13.86 -1.40
N ILE A 295 -2.07 -13.23 -2.07
CA ILE A 295 -2.26 -13.35 -3.52
C ILE A 295 -1.03 -12.82 -4.26
N ASN A 296 -0.61 -11.60 -3.94
CA ASN A 296 0.51 -10.93 -4.59
C ASN A 296 1.79 -11.79 -4.58
N LYS A 297 2.07 -12.42 -3.44
CA LYS A 297 3.34 -13.15 -3.24
C LYS A 297 3.30 -14.60 -3.69
N TYR A 298 2.16 -15.29 -3.54
CA TYR A 298 2.12 -16.75 -3.64
C TYR A 298 1.02 -17.32 -4.54
N LEU A 299 -0.05 -16.56 -4.79
CA LEU A 299 -1.27 -17.13 -5.42
C LEU A 299 -1.76 -16.34 -6.64
N SER A 300 -0.95 -15.42 -7.20
CA SER A 300 -1.36 -14.52 -8.29
C SER A 300 -1.95 -15.28 -9.48
N ASP A 301 -1.23 -16.26 -10.03
CA ASP A 301 -1.68 -17.01 -11.21
C ASP A 301 -2.94 -17.84 -10.91
N LEU A 302 -3.00 -18.47 -9.73
CA LEU A 302 -4.17 -19.25 -9.29
C LEU A 302 -5.42 -18.40 -9.11
N TRP A 303 -5.23 -17.18 -8.59
CA TRP A 303 -6.29 -16.20 -8.44
C TRP A 303 -6.74 -15.70 -9.82
N GLN A 304 -5.81 -15.35 -10.70
CA GLN A 304 -6.12 -14.87 -12.05
C GLN A 304 -6.90 -15.91 -12.87
N ASP A 305 -6.49 -17.18 -12.81
CA ASP A 305 -7.13 -18.29 -13.51
C ASP A 305 -8.47 -18.73 -12.87
N GLY A 306 -8.92 -18.09 -11.79
CA GLY A 306 -10.19 -18.38 -11.13
C GLY A 306 -10.22 -19.71 -10.38
N SER A 307 -9.05 -20.31 -10.09
CA SER A 307 -8.95 -21.60 -9.37
C SER A 307 -9.28 -21.47 -7.89
N ILE A 308 -9.28 -20.25 -7.35
CA ILE A 308 -9.58 -19.93 -5.95
C ILE A 308 -10.96 -19.27 -5.88
N MET A 309 -11.90 -19.93 -5.21
CA MET A 309 -13.21 -19.33 -4.89
C MET A 309 -13.07 -18.19 -3.88
N GLY A 310 -12.14 -18.33 -2.92
CA GLY A 310 -11.69 -17.22 -2.08
C GLY A 310 -12.66 -16.93 -0.93
N PHE A 311 -13.60 -16.03 -1.15
CA PHE A 311 -14.55 -15.57 -0.12
C PHE A 311 -15.77 -16.50 -0.07
N VAL A 312 -15.74 -17.46 0.85
CA VAL A 312 -16.86 -18.34 1.16
C VAL A 312 -16.71 -18.94 2.56
N GLY A 313 -17.75 -18.82 3.38
CA GLY A 313 -17.77 -19.35 4.74
C GLY A 313 -17.69 -20.88 4.83
N ARG A 314 -17.40 -21.41 6.03
CA ARG A 314 -17.30 -22.87 6.28
C ARG A 314 -18.62 -23.60 6.01
N GLU A 315 -19.74 -23.07 6.51
CA GLU A 315 -21.06 -23.67 6.33
C GLU A 315 -21.49 -23.68 4.86
N ARG A 316 -21.25 -22.57 4.15
CA ARG A 316 -21.53 -22.49 2.72
C ARG A 316 -20.66 -23.46 1.91
N THR A 317 -19.37 -23.57 2.24
CA THR A 317 -18.46 -24.56 1.65
C THR A 317 -18.98 -25.99 1.83
N LYS A 318 -19.43 -26.33 3.05
CA LYS A 318 -20.01 -27.64 3.34
C LYS A 318 -21.25 -27.90 2.48
N PHE A 319 -22.17 -26.94 2.42
CA PHE A 319 -23.38 -27.03 1.59
C PHE A 319 -23.06 -27.22 0.10
N LEU A 320 -22.10 -26.47 -0.45
CA LEU A 320 -21.73 -26.56 -1.86
C LEU A 320 -21.09 -27.91 -2.22
N LEU A 321 -20.35 -28.52 -1.30
CA LEU A 321 -19.62 -29.76 -1.53
C LEU A 321 -20.45 -31.02 -1.27
N GLN A 322 -21.42 -30.98 -0.35
CA GLN A 322 -22.23 -32.14 0.06
C GLN A 322 -22.95 -32.87 -1.09
N THR A 323 -23.25 -32.17 -2.18
CA THR A 323 -23.97 -32.73 -3.34
C THR A 323 -23.03 -33.12 -4.50
N LYS A 324 -21.72 -32.96 -4.33
CA LYS A 324 -20.71 -33.19 -5.38
C LYS A 324 -20.10 -34.58 -5.27
N ALA A 325 -19.42 -35.01 -6.34
CA ALA A 325 -18.74 -36.30 -6.35
C ALA A 325 -17.63 -36.37 -5.29
N THR A 326 -17.41 -37.55 -4.71
CA THR A 326 -16.29 -37.80 -3.78
C THR A 326 -14.97 -37.32 -4.36
N GLY A 327 -14.19 -36.63 -3.55
CA GLY A 327 -12.92 -36.02 -3.93
C GLY A 327 -13.05 -34.66 -4.64
N THR A 328 -14.27 -34.11 -4.75
CA THR A 328 -14.44 -32.71 -5.15
C THR A 328 -13.98 -31.80 -4.02
N PHE A 329 -13.17 -30.79 -4.34
CA PHE A 329 -12.60 -29.86 -3.37
C PHE A 329 -12.74 -28.40 -3.81
N LEU A 330 -12.69 -27.51 -2.82
CA LEU A 330 -12.87 -26.07 -2.97
C LEU A 330 -11.75 -25.34 -2.21
N ILE A 331 -11.20 -24.29 -2.82
CA ILE A 331 -10.15 -23.46 -2.22
C ILE A 331 -10.74 -22.11 -1.78
N ARG A 332 -10.52 -21.75 -0.51
CA ARG A 332 -11.02 -20.52 0.11
C ARG A 332 -9.97 -19.86 1.00
N PHE A 333 -10.15 -18.58 1.30
CA PHE A 333 -9.33 -17.88 2.28
C PHE A 333 -9.78 -18.23 3.70
N SER A 334 -8.83 -18.27 4.62
CA SER A 334 -9.11 -18.49 6.04
C SER A 334 -9.68 -17.24 6.66
N GLU A 335 -10.85 -17.35 7.29
CA GLU A 335 -11.46 -16.24 8.05
C GLU A 335 -10.85 -16.08 9.44
N SER A 336 -10.08 -17.05 9.93
CA SER A 336 -9.52 -17.07 11.28
C SER A 336 -8.06 -16.64 11.37
N ILE A 337 -7.40 -16.36 10.25
CA ILE A 337 -5.98 -15.93 10.21
C ILE A 337 -5.92 -14.52 9.61
N ARG A 338 -5.65 -13.55 10.49
CA ARG A 338 -5.63 -12.12 10.16
C ARG A 338 -4.62 -11.74 9.08
N GLU A 339 -3.45 -12.38 9.07
CA GLU A 339 -2.36 -12.08 8.13
C GLU A 339 -2.60 -12.64 6.73
N GLY A 340 -3.73 -13.31 6.50
CA GLY A 340 -4.07 -14.00 5.26
C GLY A 340 -3.51 -15.42 5.24
N ALA A 341 -4.40 -16.37 4.99
CA ALA A 341 -4.05 -17.77 4.74
C ALA A 341 -5.06 -18.39 3.78
N VAL A 342 -4.66 -19.47 3.11
CA VAL A 342 -5.50 -20.22 2.17
C VAL A 342 -5.73 -21.63 2.68
N THR A 343 -6.93 -22.17 2.52
CA THR A 343 -7.28 -23.54 2.89
C THR A 343 -8.09 -24.17 1.78
N PHE A 344 -8.16 -25.50 1.76
CA PHE A 344 -9.09 -26.22 0.93
C PHE A 344 -9.91 -27.19 1.76
N SER A 345 -11.12 -27.48 1.27
CA SER A 345 -12.04 -28.44 1.84
C SER A 345 -12.50 -29.40 0.76
N TRP A 346 -12.73 -30.66 1.11
CA TRP A 346 -13.09 -31.71 0.15
C TRP A 346 -14.16 -32.63 0.74
N VAL A 347 -14.97 -33.25 -0.12
CA VAL A 347 -16.07 -34.14 0.30
C VAL A 347 -15.72 -35.61 0.12
N ASP A 348 -16.10 -36.42 1.11
CA ASP A 348 -16.07 -37.88 1.07
C ASP A 348 -17.48 -38.46 1.27
N HIS A 349 -17.77 -39.54 0.55
CA HIS A 349 -18.98 -40.35 0.72
C HIS A 349 -18.67 -41.81 1.05
N SER A 350 -17.40 -42.15 1.32
CA SER A 350 -16.96 -43.53 1.60
C SER A 350 -17.72 -44.19 2.76
N SER A 351 -18.18 -43.40 3.74
CA SER A 351 -18.95 -43.85 4.91
C SER A 351 -20.47 -43.95 4.68
N GLY A 352 -20.97 -43.63 3.48
CA GLY A 352 -22.39 -43.60 3.12
C GLY A 352 -23.09 -42.26 3.34
N GLU A 353 -22.50 -41.36 4.15
CA GLU A 353 -22.94 -39.98 4.32
C GLU A 353 -21.88 -38.98 3.82
N ALA A 354 -22.32 -37.82 3.34
CA ALA A 354 -21.44 -36.76 2.85
C ALA A 354 -20.68 -36.07 4.00
N HIS A 355 -19.38 -36.36 4.10
CA HIS A 355 -18.47 -35.76 5.07
C HIS A 355 -17.55 -34.75 4.39
N VAL A 356 -17.57 -33.50 4.85
CA VAL A 356 -16.69 -32.44 4.32
C VAL A 356 -15.53 -32.22 5.29
N HIS A 357 -14.32 -32.50 4.82
CA HIS A 357 -13.08 -32.31 5.56
C HIS A 357 -12.46 -30.96 5.18
N ALA A 358 -11.89 -30.27 6.16
CA ALA A 358 -11.15 -29.02 5.95
C ALA A 358 -9.71 -29.17 6.42
N VAL A 359 -8.76 -28.78 5.58
CA VAL A 359 -7.33 -28.81 5.92
C VAL A 359 -6.95 -27.57 6.71
N GLN A 360 -5.97 -27.69 7.61
CA GLN A 360 -5.42 -26.53 8.31
C GLN A 360 -4.96 -25.47 7.29
N PRO A 361 -5.25 -24.17 7.51
CA PRO A 361 -4.88 -23.15 6.53
C PRO A 361 -3.37 -22.97 6.38
N TYR A 362 -2.93 -22.83 5.13
CA TYR A 362 -1.58 -22.50 4.72
C TYR A 362 -1.34 -20.99 4.83
N THR A 363 -0.44 -20.61 5.71
CA THR A 363 0.08 -19.27 5.91
C THR A 363 1.20 -18.94 4.92
N LYS A 364 1.64 -17.67 4.90
CA LYS A 364 2.79 -17.23 4.10
C LYS A 364 4.07 -18.02 4.41
N LYS A 365 4.24 -18.45 5.67
CA LYS A 365 5.40 -19.25 6.11
C LYS A 365 5.39 -20.65 5.50
N GLU A 366 4.23 -21.26 5.33
CA GLU A 366 4.12 -22.58 4.71
C GLU A 366 4.21 -22.47 3.18
N LEU A 367 3.58 -21.45 2.58
CA LEU A 367 3.61 -21.23 1.13
C LEU A 367 4.98 -20.80 0.59
N SER A 368 5.85 -20.23 1.43
CA SER A 368 7.24 -19.93 1.04
C SER A 368 8.09 -21.20 0.88
N VAL A 369 7.71 -22.29 1.56
CA VAL A 369 8.41 -23.59 1.51
C VAL A 369 7.75 -24.53 0.50
N LEU A 370 6.42 -24.55 0.42
CA LEU A 370 5.65 -25.44 -0.44
C LEU A 370 4.54 -24.68 -1.16
N SER A 371 4.60 -24.65 -2.49
CA SER A 371 3.57 -23.98 -3.30
C SER A 371 2.20 -24.64 -3.09
N LEU A 372 1.11 -23.86 -3.18
CA LEU A 372 -0.24 -24.41 -3.03
C LEU A 372 -0.55 -25.53 -4.06
N PRO A 373 -0.16 -25.43 -5.35
CA PRO A 373 -0.37 -26.52 -6.32
C PRO A 373 0.39 -27.80 -5.94
N ASP A 374 1.62 -27.69 -5.45
CA ASP A 374 2.39 -28.85 -4.99
C ASP A 374 1.80 -29.44 -3.71
N ALA A 375 1.29 -28.60 -2.79
CA ALA A 375 0.60 -29.04 -1.59
C ALA A 375 -0.66 -29.83 -1.93
N ILE A 376 -1.46 -29.37 -2.90
CA ILE A 376 -2.65 -30.07 -3.42
C ILE A 376 -2.26 -31.37 -4.12
N ASN A 377 -1.20 -31.36 -4.93
CA ASN A 377 -0.77 -32.53 -5.69
C ASN A 377 -0.24 -33.66 -4.79
N HIS A 378 0.52 -33.29 -3.76
CA HIS A 378 1.15 -34.22 -2.82
C HIS A 378 0.38 -34.33 -1.50
N TYR A 379 -0.88 -33.90 -1.45
CA TYR A 379 -1.73 -34.14 -0.30
C TYR A 379 -2.05 -35.63 -0.19
N THR A 380 -1.84 -36.22 0.98
CA THR A 380 -2.05 -37.65 1.21
C THR A 380 -2.78 -37.89 2.52
N LEU A 381 -3.76 -38.79 2.49
CA LEU A 381 -4.42 -39.29 3.70
C LEU A 381 -3.82 -40.62 4.10
N THR A 382 -3.44 -40.75 5.36
CA THR A 382 -3.06 -42.02 5.98
C THR A 382 -4.26 -42.67 6.64
N ALA A 383 -4.74 -43.79 6.08
CA ALA A 383 -5.69 -44.69 6.73
C ALA A 383 -4.94 -45.74 7.57
N GLN A 384 -5.51 -46.15 8.72
CA GLN A 384 -4.91 -47.19 9.54
C GLN A 384 -4.87 -48.52 8.76
N GLY A 385 -3.67 -48.91 8.26
CA GLY A 385 -3.46 -50.21 7.62
C GLY A 385 -3.07 -50.25 6.13
N HIS A 386 -2.36 -49.24 5.59
CA HIS A 386 -1.38 -49.38 4.48
C HIS A 386 -1.70 -48.84 3.06
N SER A 387 -2.68 -47.95 2.86
CA SER A 387 -2.75 -47.21 1.59
C SER A 387 -2.89 -45.70 1.83
N SER A 388 -1.81 -44.95 1.60
CA SER A 388 -1.90 -43.50 1.45
C SER A 388 -2.38 -43.17 0.04
N TYR A 389 -3.36 -42.29 -0.06
CA TYR A 389 -3.87 -41.82 -1.35
C TYR A 389 -4.18 -40.33 -1.28
N ASN A 390 -4.21 -39.68 -2.45
CA ASN A 390 -4.64 -38.28 -2.55
C ASN A 390 -6.17 -38.25 -2.73
N PRO A 391 -6.94 -37.70 -1.78
CA PRO A 391 -8.40 -37.63 -1.89
C PRO A 391 -8.88 -36.57 -2.90
N LEU A 392 -8.01 -35.66 -3.33
CA LEU A 392 -8.37 -34.52 -4.17
C LEU A 392 -8.38 -34.93 -5.64
N MET A 393 -9.57 -34.91 -6.25
CA MET A 393 -9.80 -35.39 -7.62
C MET A 393 -10.33 -34.29 -8.55
N TYR A 394 -11.28 -33.49 -8.07
CA TYR A 394 -11.95 -32.46 -8.88
C TYR A 394 -11.93 -31.12 -8.15
N LEU A 395 -11.43 -30.08 -8.79
CA LEU A 395 -11.69 -28.72 -8.34
C LEU A 395 -13.16 -28.37 -8.62
N TYR A 396 -13.82 -27.77 -7.63
CA TYR A 396 -15.22 -27.37 -7.74
C TYR A 396 -15.46 -26.51 -9.01
N PRO A 397 -16.56 -26.74 -9.75
CA PRO A 397 -17.61 -27.73 -9.44
C PRO A 397 -17.30 -29.16 -9.90
N ASP A 398 -16.54 -29.34 -10.98
CA ASP A 398 -16.35 -30.63 -11.67
C ASP A 398 -15.10 -30.63 -12.59
N ILE A 399 -14.09 -29.82 -12.29
CA ILE A 399 -12.88 -29.68 -13.10
C ILE A 399 -11.84 -30.69 -12.61
N PRO A 400 -11.32 -31.62 -13.45
CA PRO A 400 -10.27 -32.53 -13.03
C PRO A 400 -9.04 -31.78 -12.46
N LYS A 401 -8.50 -32.26 -11.33
CA LYS A 401 -7.40 -31.62 -10.61
C LYS A 401 -6.22 -31.29 -11.53
N ASP A 402 -5.79 -32.24 -12.35
CA ASP A 402 -4.63 -32.05 -13.23
C ASP A 402 -4.92 -31.08 -14.40
N THR A 403 -6.18 -30.92 -14.80
CA THR A 403 -6.58 -29.88 -15.76
C THR A 403 -6.48 -28.49 -15.12
N ALA A 404 -6.88 -28.35 -13.86
CA ALA A 404 -6.82 -27.08 -13.15
C ALA A 404 -5.38 -26.69 -12.78
N PHE A 405 -4.61 -27.63 -12.22
CA PHE A 405 -3.31 -27.33 -11.60
C PHE A 405 -2.08 -27.86 -12.35
N GLY A 406 -2.26 -28.70 -13.37
CA GLY A 406 -1.16 -29.38 -14.05
C GLY A 406 -0.06 -28.47 -14.57
N ARG A 407 -0.44 -27.26 -15.02
CA ARG A 407 0.50 -26.24 -15.51
C ARG A 407 1.43 -25.67 -14.43
N TYR A 408 1.05 -25.75 -13.15
CA TYR A 408 1.84 -25.21 -12.04
C TYR A 408 2.66 -26.27 -11.33
N TYR A 409 2.42 -27.56 -11.62
CA TYR A 409 3.23 -28.62 -11.05
C TYR A 409 4.65 -28.45 -11.54
N LYS A 410 5.59 -28.40 -10.60
CA LYS A 410 7.00 -28.43 -10.95
C LYS A 410 7.30 -29.79 -11.57
N VAL A 411 7.35 -29.84 -12.90
CA VAL A 411 7.96 -30.97 -13.61
C VAL A 411 9.41 -31.00 -13.14
N PRO A 412 9.93 -32.13 -12.64
CA PRO A 412 11.36 -32.29 -12.48
C PRO A 412 11.97 -32.29 -13.88
N GLY A 413 12.25 -31.10 -14.42
CA GLY A 413 13.09 -30.97 -15.59
C GLY A 413 14.47 -31.49 -15.22
N PRO A 414 15.20 -32.13 -16.15
CA PRO A 414 16.61 -32.40 -15.94
C PRO A 414 17.28 -31.03 -15.82
N SER A 415 17.66 -30.64 -14.61
CA SER A 415 18.39 -29.41 -14.37
C SER A 415 19.67 -29.46 -15.18
N ALA A 416 19.72 -28.66 -16.25
CA ALA A 416 20.87 -28.48 -17.11
C ALA A 416 21.93 -27.63 -16.39
N THR A 417 22.41 -28.06 -15.23
CA THR A 417 23.60 -27.55 -14.53
C THR A 417 23.87 -28.42 -13.30
N SER A 418 24.43 -29.61 -13.53
CA SER A 418 25.38 -30.26 -12.62
C SER A 418 25.62 -31.69 -13.10
N GLN A 419 26.71 -31.89 -13.85
CA GLN A 419 27.23 -33.24 -14.07
C GLN A 419 27.66 -33.94 -12.76
N ASN A 420 27.56 -33.26 -11.60
CA ASN A 420 27.83 -33.78 -10.26
C ASN A 420 26.58 -34.16 -9.43
N SER A 421 25.34 -34.06 -9.97
CA SER A 421 24.11 -34.37 -9.21
C SER A 421 23.57 -35.79 -9.41
N ARG A 422 24.38 -36.72 -9.92
CA ARG A 422 23.97 -38.13 -10.08
C ARG A 422 24.00 -38.97 -8.80
N GLU A 423 24.55 -38.46 -7.69
CA GLU A 423 24.70 -39.22 -6.44
C GLU A 423 23.64 -38.93 -5.36
N TYR A 424 22.88 -37.83 -5.47
CA TYR A 424 21.91 -37.46 -4.44
C TYR A 424 20.48 -37.79 -4.82
N LEU A 425 19.76 -38.47 -3.91
CA LEU A 425 18.34 -38.76 -4.06
C LEU A 425 17.52 -37.46 -3.93
N HIS A 426 16.69 -37.20 -4.93
CA HIS A 426 15.79 -36.05 -4.90
C HIS A 426 14.70 -36.24 -3.82
N ARG A 427 14.52 -35.24 -2.96
CA ARG A 427 13.52 -35.24 -1.89
C ARG A 427 12.33 -34.39 -2.30
N ARG A 428 11.11 -34.86 -1.99
CA ARG A 428 9.86 -34.15 -2.24
C ARG A 428 9.08 -34.01 -0.93
N LEU A 429 8.65 -32.79 -0.62
CA LEU A 429 7.78 -32.52 0.51
C LEU A 429 6.36 -33.02 0.19
N THR A 430 5.77 -33.74 1.14
CA THR A 430 4.42 -34.31 1.04
C THR A 430 3.63 -33.85 2.26
N VAL A 431 2.38 -33.43 2.06
CA VAL A 431 1.49 -33.05 3.17
C VAL A 431 0.66 -34.27 3.53
N VAL A 432 0.73 -34.70 4.80
CA VAL A 432 0.04 -35.90 5.28
C VAL A 432 -0.97 -35.50 6.35
N SER A 433 -2.19 -36.02 6.25
CA SER A 433 -3.19 -35.95 7.33
C SER A 433 -3.68 -37.35 7.67
N ASN A 434 -3.92 -37.60 8.96
CA ASN A 434 -4.54 -38.84 9.40
C ASN A 434 -6.03 -38.81 9.06
N HIS A 435 -6.56 -39.91 8.52
CA HIS A 435 -8.00 -40.03 8.29
C HIS A 435 -8.71 -39.87 9.64
N PRO A 436 -9.62 -38.88 9.81
CA PRO A 436 -10.41 -38.79 11.02
C PRO A 436 -11.34 -40.00 11.00
N THR A 437 -11.05 -41.01 11.83
CA THR A 437 -12.06 -42.02 12.17
C THR A 437 -13.24 -41.30 12.80
N PRO A 438 -14.50 -41.65 12.48
CA PRO A 438 -15.62 -41.18 13.27
C PRO A 438 -15.36 -41.53 14.75
N PRO A 439 -15.73 -40.67 15.70
CA PRO A 439 -15.49 -40.94 17.11
C PRO A 439 -16.08 -42.31 17.46
N PRO A 440 -15.37 -43.16 18.22
CA PRO A 440 -15.98 -44.37 18.74
C PRO A 440 -17.23 -43.98 19.50
N SER A 441 -18.31 -44.76 19.32
CA SER A 441 -19.54 -44.59 20.08
C SER A 441 -19.22 -44.45 21.57
N PRO A 442 -19.92 -43.57 22.32
CA PRO A 442 -19.62 -43.37 23.73
C PRO A 442 -19.63 -44.71 24.46
N PRO A 443 -18.68 -44.98 25.37
CA PRO A 443 -18.71 -46.19 26.16
C PRO A 443 -20.04 -46.24 26.92
N MET A 444 -20.69 -47.40 26.88
CA MET A 444 -21.90 -47.69 27.65
C MET A 444 -21.64 -47.31 29.12
N GLU A 445 -22.45 -46.39 29.66
CA GLU A 445 -22.32 -45.89 31.03
C GLU A 445 -22.33 -47.07 32.03
N ALA A 446 -21.20 -47.26 32.73
CA ALA A 446 -21.18 -47.96 34.00
C ALA A 446 -21.50 -46.96 35.14
N PRO A 447 -22.13 -47.38 36.24
CA PRO A 447 -22.74 -46.48 37.20
C PRO A 447 -21.69 -45.63 37.93
N ARG A 448 -22.01 -44.33 38.09
CA ARG A 448 -21.23 -43.35 38.85
C ARG A 448 -21.03 -43.80 40.30
N MET A 449 -19.79 -43.73 40.77
CA MET A 449 -19.48 -43.54 42.18
C MET A 449 -18.77 -42.20 42.33
N ASP A 450 -19.35 -41.35 43.18
CA ASP A 450 -18.88 -40.04 43.57
C ASP A 450 -17.59 -40.15 44.39
N VAL A 451 -16.57 -39.34 44.06
CA VAL A 451 -15.55 -38.89 45.02
C VAL A 451 -15.17 -37.44 44.72
N ASP A 452 -15.21 -36.65 45.78
CA ASP A 452 -15.03 -35.21 45.89
C ASP A 452 -13.70 -34.64 45.38
N THR A 453 -13.82 -33.36 45.03
CA THR A 453 -12.82 -32.32 44.71
C THR A 453 -11.59 -32.25 45.63
N ASN A 454 -10.43 -31.89 45.04
CA ASN A 454 -9.62 -30.79 45.54
C ASN A 454 -8.73 -30.15 44.45
N VAL A 455 -8.60 -28.84 44.58
CA VAL A 455 -7.93 -27.85 43.70
C VAL A 455 -6.44 -27.81 44.02
N ASP A 456 -5.59 -27.62 43.00
CA ASP A 456 -4.43 -26.73 43.16
C ASP A 456 -3.97 -26.10 41.83
N GLN A 457 -3.81 -24.78 41.87
CA GLN A 457 -3.31 -23.91 40.82
C GLN A 457 -1.80 -23.71 41.01
N SER A 458 -1.00 -23.83 39.95
CA SER A 458 0.29 -23.14 39.88
C SER A 458 0.57 -22.70 38.43
N ASN A 459 0.61 -21.37 38.23
CA ASN A 459 1.11 -20.70 37.04
C ASN A 459 2.55 -20.28 37.34
N ASP A 460 3.52 -20.72 36.54
CA ASP A 460 4.92 -20.28 36.60
C ASP A 460 5.22 -19.28 35.45
N PRO A 461 5.67 -18.03 35.71
CA PRO A 461 5.87 -17.00 34.68
C PRO A 461 7.17 -17.11 33.85
N ASN A 462 8.03 -18.12 34.07
CA ASN A 462 9.37 -18.14 33.48
C ASN A 462 9.52 -18.79 32.09
N GLN A 463 8.43 -19.25 31.44
CA GLN A 463 8.52 -19.82 30.08
C GLN A 463 8.48 -18.79 28.94
N ARG A 464 8.34 -17.49 29.24
CA ARG A 464 8.11 -16.45 28.20
C ARG A 464 9.36 -15.69 27.75
N MET A 465 10.53 -15.98 28.32
CA MET A 465 11.77 -15.25 28.01
C MET A 465 12.71 -15.98 27.04
N ASP A 466 12.51 -17.29 26.81
CA ASP A 466 13.37 -18.06 25.89
C ASP A 466 12.91 -18.02 24.43
N GLU A 467 11.66 -17.61 24.15
CA GLU A 467 11.18 -17.42 22.77
C GLU A 467 11.65 -16.09 22.14
N PHE A 468 12.14 -15.13 22.93
CA PHE A 468 12.51 -13.80 22.43
C PHE A 468 13.94 -13.72 21.86
N PHE A 469 14.81 -14.68 22.17
CA PHE A 469 16.23 -14.64 21.77
C PHE A 469 16.59 -15.54 20.58
N GLN A 470 15.65 -16.34 20.06
CA GLN A 470 15.86 -17.17 18.87
C GLN A 470 15.63 -16.41 17.54
N ASP A 471 14.88 -15.31 17.56
CA ASP A 471 14.58 -14.51 16.35
C ASP A 471 15.71 -13.58 15.88
N LEU A 472 16.86 -13.58 16.54
CA LEU A 472 17.99 -12.68 16.24
C LEU A 472 19.16 -13.34 15.49
N LEU A 473 19.10 -14.64 15.16
CA LEU A 473 20.24 -15.37 14.59
C LEU A 473 20.04 -16.05 13.23
N ASP A 474 18.85 -16.03 12.63
CA ASP A 474 18.63 -16.66 11.32
C ASP A 474 18.23 -15.64 10.23
N LEU A 475 19.24 -14.98 9.65
CA LEU A 475 19.13 -14.35 8.33
C LEU A 475 19.85 -15.24 7.30
N PRO A 476 19.22 -15.62 6.18
CA PRO A 476 19.93 -16.25 5.09
C PRO A 476 20.75 -15.21 4.32
N GLU A 477 22.06 -15.45 4.23
CA GLU A 477 22.94 -14.81 3.26
C GLU A 477 22.37 -15.05 1.85
N SER A 478 22.09 -13.97 1.13
CA SER A 478 21.81 -14.04 -0.30
C SER A 478 22.90 -13.30 -1.05
N ASP A 479 23.54 -14.04 -1.96
CA ASP A 479 24.63 -13.60 -2.82
C ASP A 479 24.23 -12.36 -3.64
N ILE A 480 24.76 -11.20 -3.25
CA ILE A 480 24.78 -10.01 -4.09
C ILE A 480 26.13 -9.98 -4.80
N PHE A 481 26.11 -10.30 -6.10
CA PHE A 481 27.23 -10.08 -7.00
C PHE A 481 27.48 -8.56 -7.13
N TRP A 482 28.53 -8.06 -6.49
CA TRP A 482 29.08 -6.73 -6.73
C TRP A 482 30.25 -6.84 -7.74
N PRO A 483 30.39 -5.93 -8.73
CA PRO A 483 31.60 -5.84 -9.51
C PRO A 483 32.74 -5.33 -8.62
N SER A 484 33.87 -6.03 -8.64
CA SER A 484 35.03 -5.81 -7.78
C SER A 484 35.72 -4.49 -8.14
N PHE A 485 35.72 -3.53 -7.21
CA PHE A 485 36.69 -2.43 -7.19
C PHE A 485 37.71 -2.71 -6.09
N GLN A 486 38.95 -3.02 -6.48
CA GLN A 486 40.09 -3.15 -5.57
C GLN A 486 40.43 -1.77 -4.99
N LEU A 487 40.32 -1.63 -3.68
CA LEU A 487 40.96 -0.57 -2.90
C LEU A 487 41.75 -1.26 -1.78
N ASN A 488 43.08 -1.14 -1.85
CA ASN A 488 43.99 -1.63 -0.83
C ASN A 488 43.77 -0.88 0.50
N PRO A 489 43.71 -1.56 1.66
CA PRO A 489 43.67 -0.88 2.95
C PRO A 489 45.06 -0.35 3.36
N PRO A 490 45.15 0.81 4.02
CA PRO A 490 46.42 1.31 4.54
C PRO A 490 46.84 0.57 5.82
N SER A 491 48.15 0.48 6.04
CA SER A 491 48.80 -0.22 7.15
C SER A 491 48.69 0.52 8.48
N LEU A 492 48.68 -0.25 9.56
CA LEU A 492 48.54 0.10 10.99
C LEU A 492 49.66 1.00 11.59
N GLN A 493 50.40 1.75 10.77
CA GLN A 493 51.46 2.67 11.21
C GLN A 493 51.08 4.16 11.16
N ASP A 494 49.91 4.52 10.59
CA ASP A 494 49.48 5.93 10.47
C ASP A 494 48.52 6.41 11.59
N ILE A 495 48.36 5.64 12.67
CA ILE A 495 47.42 5.95 13.79
C ILE A 495 48.14 6.41 15.07
N LEU A 496 49.44 6.68 15.01
CA LEU A 496 50.20 7.21 16.16
C LEU A 496 51.07 8.39 15.73
N GLU A 497 50.45 9.55 15.47
CA GLU A 497 51.06 10.88 15.65
C GLU A 497 50.04 12.00 15.35
N SER A 498 49.51 12.65 16.40
CA SER A 498 49.35 14.13 16.50
C SER A 498 48.41 14.53 17.65
N SER A 499 49.06 14.88 18.76
CA SER A 499 48.81 16.00 19.67
C SER A 499 47.41 16.65 19.74
N ALA A 500 46.82 16.56 20.94
CA ALA A 500 45.69 17.33 21.43
C ALA A 500 45.93 18.85 21.52
N PRO A 501 44.87 19.69 21.47
CA PRO A 501 44.89 21.03 22.03
C PRO A 501 44.11 21.11 23.35
N THR A 502 44.77 21.74 24.32
CA THR A 502 44.33 22.07 25.67
C THR A 502 43.31 23.22 25.66
N CYS A 503 42.16 23.06 26.32
CA CYS A 503 41.28 24.18 26.66
C CYS A 503 41.83 24.96 27.87
N GLN A 504 42.07 26.26 27.70
CA GLN A 504 42.23 27.20 28.81
C GLN A 504 41.07 28.20 28.80
N ASN A 505 40.40 28.29 29.96
CA ASN A 505 39.51 29.38 30.35
C ASN A 505 40.32 30.66 30.60
N GLY A 506 39.75 31.81 30.24
CA GLY A 506 40.26 33.13 30.64
C GLY A 506 39.20 34.21 30.46
N MET A 507 38.72 34.75 31.58
CA MET A 507 37.91 35.97 31.71
C MET A 507 38.75 37.24 31.46
N ASP A 508 38.03 38.36 31.33
CA ASP A 508 38.42 39.77 31.48
C ASP A 508 39.07 40.48 30.29
N HIS A 509 38.29 41.29 29.55
CA HIS A 509 38.14 42.73 29.81
C HIS A 509 37.00 43.36 29.00
#